data_AF-A0A7C2Q1T0-F1
#
_entry.id   AF-A0A7C2Q1T0-F1
#
_cell.length_a   1.000
_cell.length_b   1.000
_cell.length_c   1.000
_cell.angle_alpha   90.00
_cell.angle_beta   90.00
_cell.angle_gamma   90.00
#
_symmetry.space_group_name_H-M   'P 1'
#
loop_
_entity.id
_entity.type
_entity.pdbx_description
1 polymer ?
#
loop_
_entity_poly.entity_id
_entity_poly.type
_entity_poly.pdbx_seq_one_letter_code
_entity_poly.pdbx_strand_id
1 'polypeptide(L)'
;MSKTIFIEPLDVLLFRESKPFSGGEDHLARSIFPPPPSTVYAAIRSHLLSHHFGRFEAFKEGRDVPPDLAREIGSPTHFGSLELRRLLVARKCESVDAHPQAIPVELLYPMPSDVVEVKGTKPVQHALLKPADEFPVQTNLPPGLRHLWLAKDVHLEAVTGWLTEKGMQRYLDDDAHSSDSFFAAGEVIAGNQIGEVIFTREERTGIARDRARRSVREGLLYSVEYLRLR
;
A
#
# COMPACT_ATOMS: atom_id res chain seq x y z
N MET A 1 0.76 6.67 -24.91
CA MET A 1 0.09 7.70 -24.07
C MET A 1 -0.02 7.18 -22.65
N SER A 2 0.28 7.98 -21.63
CA SER A 2 0.06 7.62 -20.23
C SER A 2 -1.35 7.98 -19.79
N LYS A 3 -2.03 7.10 -19.05
CA LYS A 3 -3.33 7.38 -18.42
C LYS A 3 -3.18 7.34 -16.91
N THR A 4 -3.91 8.22 -16.22
CA THR A 4 -4.07 8.19 -14.77
C THR A 4 -5.48 7.71 -14.47
N ILE A 5 -5.61 6.76 -13.54
CA ILE A 5 -6.89 6.16 -13.15
C ILE A 5 -6.98 6.28 -11.63
N PHE A 6 -8.11 6.79 -11.15
CA PHE A 6 -8.47 6.73 -9.74
C PHE A 6 -9.39 5.54 -9.51
N ILE A 7 -9.04 4.65 -8.57
CA ILE A 7 -9.82 3.45 -8.25
C ILE A 7 -10.42 3.64 -6.87
N GLU A 8 -11.75 3.76 -6.83
CA GLU A 8 -12.52 3.88 -5.59
C GLU A 8 -13.12 2.53 -5.22
N PRO A 9 -12.78 1.97 -4.03
CA PRO A 9 -13.40 0.73 -3.58
C PRO A 9 -14.87 0.96 -3.22
N LEU A 10 -15.76 0.11 -3.72
CA LEU A 10 -17.19 0.18 -3.41
C LEU A 10 -17.53 -0.40 -2.02
N ASP A 11 -16.70 -1.29 -1.50
CA ASP A 11 -16.79 -1.87 -0.17
C ASP A 11 -15.38 -2.30 0.28
N VAL A 12 -15.30 -3.17 1.28
CA VAL A 12 -14.06 -3.70 1.82
C VAL A 12 -13.21 -4.45 0.80
N LEU A 13 -11.90 -4.34 0.95
CA LEU A 13 -10.89 -4.97 0.10
C LEU A 13 -10.10 -6.04 0.87
N LEU A 14 -9.75 -7.11 0.16
CA LEU A 14 -8.83 -8.13 0.63
C LEU A 14 -7.62 -8.23 -0.30
N PHE A 15 -6.46 -7.85 0.22
CA PHE A 15 -5.15 -8.14 -0.37
C PHE A 15 -4.46 -9.15 0.55
N ARG A 16 -4.76 -10.43 0.36
CA ARG A 16 -4.36 -11.49 1.29
C ARG A 16 -2.84 -11.60 1.44
N GLU A 17 -2.36 -11.71 2.68
CA GLU A 17 -0.97 -12.07 2.97
C GLU A 17 -0.61 -13.49 2.46
N SER A 18 0.68 -13.82 2.39
CA SER A 18 1.16 -15.08 1.84
C SER A 18 0.99 -16.29 2.77
N LYS A 19 0.35 -16.13 3.94
CA LYS A 19 0.12 -17.25 4.86
C LYS A 19 -0.88 -18.24 4.27
N PRO A 20 -0.73 -19.56 4.55
CA PRO A 20 -1.71 -20.57 4.18
C PRO A 20 -3.11 -20.17 4.64
N PHE A 21 -4.12 -20.48 3.82
CA PHE A 21 -5.53 -20.21 4.12
C PHE A 21 -6.37 -21.36 3.57
N SER A 22 -6.10 -22.55 4.11
CA SER A 22 -6.78 -23.81 3.81
C SER A 22 -7.81 -24.08 4.91
N GLY A 23 -9.01 -24.53 4.56
CA GLY A 23 -9.98 -24.97 5.56
C GLY A 23 -9.41 -26.12 6.39
N GLY A 24 -9.30 -25.92 7.71
CA GLY A 24 -8.82 -26.93 8.67
C GLY A 24 -7.40 -26.74 9.22
N GLU A 25 -6.64 -25.74 8.74
CA GLU A 25 -5.28 -25.44 9.25
C GLU A 25 -5.22 -24.08 9.94
N ASP A 26 -5.28 -23.00 9.15
CA ASP A 26 -5.16 -21.62 9.63
C ASP A 26 -6.43 -20.85 9.26
N HIS A 27 -7.07 -20.26 10.27
CA HIS A 27 -8.42 -19.72 10.16
C HIS A 27 -8.44 -18.22 9.93
N LEU A 28 -7.30 -17.53 9.92
CA LEU A 28 -7.25 -16.08 9.82
C LEU A 28 -6.48 -15.60 8.58
N ALA A 29 -7.19 -14.99 7.63
CA ALA A 29 -6.57 -14.23 6.55
C ALA A 29 -6.51 -12.75 6.90
N ARG A 30 -5.34 -12.11 6.76
CA ARG A 30 -5.19 -10.66 6.93
C ARG A 30 -4.87 -9.97 5.61
N SER A 31 -5.46 -8.80 5.43
CA SER A 31 -5.18 -7.93 4.30
C SER A 31 -3.95 -7.06 4.56
N ILE A 32 -3.12 -6.88 3.52
CA ILE A 32 -1.96 -5.97 3.50
C ILE A 32 -2.27 -4.68 2.75
N PHE A 33 -1.67 -3.56 3.18
CA PHE A 33 -1.85 -2.25 2.56
C PHE A 33 -0.56 -1.43 2.60
N PRO A 34 -0.23 -0.65 1.55
CA PRO A 34 -0.88 -0.58 0.24
C PRO A 34 -0.90 -1.93 -0.51
N PRO A 35 -1.77 -2.10 -1.52
CA PRO A 35 -1.85 -3.35 -2.27
C PRO A 35 -0.55 -3.65 -3.03
N PRO A 36 -0.19 -4.94 -3.21
CA PRO A 36 0.90 -5.31 -4.09
C PRO A 36 0.67 -4.76 -5.52
N PRO A 37 1.68 -4.11 -6.14
CA PRO A 37 1.56 -3.60 -7.51
C PRO A 37 1.16 -4.67 -8.51
N SER A 38 1.63 -5.91 -8.32
CA SER A 38 1.26 -7.07 -9.13
C SER A 38 -0.23 -7.35 -9.15
N THR A 39 -0.93 -7.17 -8.02
CA THR A 39 -2.38 -7.41 -7.90
C THR A 39 -3.16 -6.39 -8.72
N VAL A 40 -2.81 -5.10 -8.61
CA VAL A 40 -3.46 -4.03 -9.39
C VAL A 40 -3.15 -4.19 -10.88
N TYR A 41 -1.89 -4.47 -11.22
CA TYR A 41 -1.47 -4.75 -12.59
C TYR A 41 -2.24 -5.93 -13.21
N ALA A 42 -2.37 -7.04 -12.47
CA ALA A 42 -3.13 -8.20 -12.91
C ALA A 42 -4.63 -7.92 -13.05
N ALA A 43 -5.22 -7.10 -12.17
CA ALA A 43 -6.61 -6.66 -12.29
C ALA A 43 -6.85 -5.87 -13.59
N ILE A 44 -5.94 -4.93 -13.93
CA ILE A 44 -6.00 -4.17 -15.19
C ILE A 44 -5.87 -5.10 -16.39
N ARG A 45 -4.90 -6.03 -16.38
CA ARG A 45 -4.74 -7.05 -17.44
C ARG A 45 -6.01 -7.89 -17.61
N SER A 46 -6.61 -8.32 -16.51
CA SER A 46 -7.82 -9.14 -16.54
C SER A 46 -9.02 -8.38 -17.07
N HIS A 47 -9.13 -7.08 -16.74
CA HIS A 47 -10.15 -6.20 -17.30
C HIS A 47 -10.01 -6.04 -18.81
N LEU A 48 -8.80 -5.73 -19.30
CA LEU A 48 -8.52 -5.63 -20.74
C LEU A 48 -8.81 -6.96 -21.45
N LEU A 49 -8.35 -8.08 -20.88
CA LEU A 49 -8.63 -9.42 -21.40
C LEU A 49 -10.14 -9.68 -21.50
N SER A 50 -10.91 -9.31 -20.47
CA SER A 50 -12.36 -9.46 -20.43
C SER A 50 -13.05 -8.66 -21.52
N HIS A 51 -12.64 -7.41 -21.75
CA HIS A 51 -13.28 -6.51 -22.71
C HIS A 51 -12.91 -6.81 -24.17
N HIS A 52 -11.68 -7.26 -24.43
CA HIS A 52 -11.18 -7.43 -25.79
C HIS A 52 -11.20 -8.88 -26.29
N PHE A 53 -11.31 -9.87 -25.41
CA PHE A 53 -11.26 -11.29 -25.80
C PHE A 53 -12.25 -12.18 -25.05
N GLY A 54 -12.36 -12.04 -23.73
CA GLY A 54 -13.33 -12.76 -22.89
C GLY A 54 -13.08 -14.28 -22.71
N ARG A 55 -12.04 -14.86 -23.32
CA ARG A 55 -11.72 -16.30 -23.23
C ARG A 55 -10.52 -16.55 -22.31
N PHE A 56 -10.78 -16.54 -21.00
CA PHE A 56 -9.74 -16.66 -19.96
C PHE A 56 -8.94 -17.98 -20.01
N GLU A 57 -9.60 -19.12 -20.25
CA GLU A 57 -8.90 -20.41 -20.36
C GLU A 57 -7.98 -20.45 -21.59
N ALA A 58 -8.42 -19.88 -22.71
CA ALA A 58 -7.58 -19.78 -23.90
C ALA A 58 -6.33 -18.92 -23.65
N PHE A 59 -6.48 -17.80 -22.93
CA PHE A 59 -5.33 -16.99 -22.49
C PHE A 59 -4.38 -17.75 -21.58
N LYS A 60 -4.92 -18.49 -20.59
CA LYS A 60 -4.13 -19.31 -19.65
C LYS A 60 -3.31 -20.37 -20.37
N GLU A 61 -3.83 -20.93 -21.45
CA GLU A 61 -3.13 -21.92 -22.27
C GLU A 61 -2.28 -21.30 -23.39
N GLY A 62 -2.32 -19.97 -23.55
CA GLY A 62 -1.58 -19.25 -24.60
C GLY A 62 -2.16 -19.45 -26.01
N ARG A 63 -3.45 -19.77 -26.13
CA ARG A 63 -4.13 -20.06 -27.41
C ARG A 63 -4.99 -18.90 -27.88
N ASP A 64 -4.95 -18.64 -29.19
CA ASP A 64 -5.86 -17.74 -29.92
C ASP A 64 -6.00 -16.31 -29.36
N VAL A 65 -5.06 -15.86 -28.52
CA VAL A 65 -5.07 -14.49 -28.00
C VAL A 65 -4.77 -13.54 -29.15
N PRO A 66 -5.61 -12.51 -29.41
CA PRO A 66 -5.35 -11.54 -30.47
C PRO A 66 -3.94 -10.96 -30.35
N PRO A 67 -3.13 -10.89 -31.43
CA PRO A 67 -1.73 -10.49 -31.36
C PRO A 67 -1.49 -9.12 -30.72
N ASP A 68 -2.36 -8.15 -30.98
CA ASP A 68 -2.24 -6.82 -30.40
C ASP A 68 -2.52 -6.82 -28.90
N LEU A 69 -3.52 -7.58 -28.45
CA LEU A 69 -3.81 -7.77 -27.03
C LEU A 69 -2.65 -8.51 -26.35
N ALA A 70 -2.13 -9.58 -26.95
CA ALA A 70 -0.98 -10.32 -26.43
C ALA A 70 0.27 -9.43 -26.33
N ARG A 71 0.48 -8.50 -27.27
CA ARG A 71 1.56 -7.50 -27.18
C ARG A 71 1.39 -6.56 -26.00
N GLU A 72 0.15 -6.12 -25.75
CA GLU A 72 -0.16 -5.17 -24.66
C GLU A 72 -0.11 -5.82 -23.28
N ILE A 73 -0.90 -6.87 -23.06
CA ILE A 73 -1.05 -7.50 -21.73
C ILE A 73 -0.10 -8.68 -21.50
N GLY A 74 0.67 -9.10 -22.50
CA GLY A 74 1.61 -10.22 -22.40
C GLY A 74 0.93 -11.59 -22.40
N SER A 75 1.58 -12.54 -21.73
CA SER A 75 1.15 -13.94 -21.59
C SER A 75 1.07 -14.34 -20.11
N PRO A 76 0.65 -15.56 -19.76
CA PRO A 76 0.64 -16.02 -18.38
C PRO A 76 2.00 -15.93 -17.67
N THR A 77 3.10 -16.00 -18.42
CA THR A 77 4.47 -16.06 -17.88
C THR A 77 5.34 -14.86 -18.25
N HIS A 78 4.89 -13.99 -19.15
CA HIS A 78 5.66 -12.84 -19.63
C HIS A 78 4.82 -11.57 -19.65
N PHE A 79 5.45 -10.44 -19.31
CA PHE A 79 4.82 -9.12 -19.41
C PHE A 79 4.74 -8.64 -20.86
N GLY A 80 3.70 -7.86 -21.16
CA GLY A 80 3.56 -7.15 -22.44
C GLY A 80 4.08 -5.72 -22.33
N SER A 81 3.64 -4.85 -23.23
CA SER A 81 3.99 -3.42 -23.24
C SER A 81 3.23 -2.57 -22.22
N LEU A 82 2.21 -3.12 -21.54
CA LEU A 82 1.50 -2.42 -20.47
C LEU A 82 2.42 -2.21 -19.26
N GLU A 83 2.56 -0.96 -18.83
CA GLU A 83 3.36 -0.55 -17.68
C GLU A 83 2.51 0.07 -16.57
N LEU A 84 2.64 -0.43 -15.34
CA LEU A 84 2.15 0.27 -14.15
C LEU A 84 3.29 1.13 -13.59
N ARG A 85 3.29 2.43 -13.91
CA ARG A 85 4.37 3.35 -13.53
C ARG A 85 4.31 3.80 -12.07
N ARG A 86 3.11 4.03 -11.56
CA ARG A 86 2.87 4.52 -10.20
C ARG A 86 1.61 3.89 -9.65
N LEU A 87 1.69 3.42 -8.41
CA LEU A 87 0.57 2.98 -7.60
C LEU A 87 0.70 3.70 -6.26
N LEU A 88 -0.20 4.63 -6.02
CA LEU A 88 -0.20 5.48 -4.83
C LEU A 88 -1.58 5.45 -4.20
N VAL A 89 -1.60 5.63 -2.88
CA VAL A 89 -2.84 5.91 -2.16
C VAL A 89 -3.17 7.37 -2.38
N ALA A 90 -4.45 7.65 -2.61
CA ALA A 90 -4.92 8.99 -2.86
C ALA A 90 -6.29 9.17 -2.22
N ARG A 91 -6.56 10.37 -1.71
CA ARG A 91 -7.89 10.77 -1.26
C ARG A 91 -8.43 11.88 -2.14
N LYS A 92 -9.76 11.89 -2.36
CA LYS A 92 -10.40 12.98 -3.10
C LYS A 92 -10.33 14.27 -2.30
N CYS A 93 -10.03 15.37 -2.98
CA CYS A 93 -10.15 16.69 -2.39
C CYS A 93 -11.56 17.22 -2.64
N GLU A 94 -12.20 17.78 -1.61
CA GLU A 94 -13.40 18.58 -1.82
C GLU A 94 -12.99 19.86 -2.55
N SER A 95 -13.42 20.02 -3.80
CA SER A 95 -13.23 21.26 -4.56
C SER A 95 -14.59 21.82 -4.96
N VAL A 96 -14.81 23.07 -4.57
CA VAL A 96 -16.02 23.84 -4.89
C VAL A 96 -16.05 24.28 -6.36
N ASP A 97 -14.89 24.26 -7.05
CA ASP A 97 -14.69 24.80 -8.40
C ASP A 97 -14.09 23.76 -9.38
N ALA A 98 -14.36 22.47 -9.19
CA ALA A 98 -13.84 21.43 -10.06
C ALA A 98 -14.43 21.54 -11.47
N HIS A 99 -13.57 21.82 -12.46
CA HIS A 99 -13.91 21.64 -13.86
C HIS A 99 -14.27 20.16 -14.11
N PRO A 100 -15.28 19.85 -14.94
CA PRO A 100 -15.88 18.51 -15.05
C PRO A 100 -14.97 17.41 -15.64
N GLN A 101 -13.67 17.65 -15.82
CA GLN A 101 -12.75 16.72 -16.50
C GLN A 101 -11.62 16.17 -15.62
N ALA A 102 -11.42 16.64 -14.38
CA ALA A 102 -10.38 16.12 -13.50
C ALA A 102 -10.90 15.92 -12.06
N ILE A 103 -10.67 14.74 -11.49
CA ILE A 103 -10.94 14.46 -10.08
C ILE A 103 -9.75 15.02 -9.29
N PRO A 104 -9.90 16.10 -8.49
CA PRO A 104 -8.82 16.58 -7.65
C PRO A 104 -8.57 15.56 -6.53
N VAL A 105 -7.32 15.13 -6.41
CA VAL A 105 -6.88 14.17 -5.40
C VAL A 105 -5.60 14.65 -4.74
N GLU A 106 -5.41 14.28 -3.48
CA GLU A 106 -4.14 14.42 -2.77
C GLU A 106 -3.47 13.05 -2.69
N LEU A 107 -2.21 12.98 -3.06
CA LEU A 107 -1.41 11.76 -2.97
C LEU A 107 -0.83 11.57 -1.58
N LEU A 108 -0.88 10.33 -1.09
CA LEU A 108 -0.32 9.91 0.18
C LEU A 108 0.81 8.93 -0.07
N TYR A 109 1.94 9.16 0.60
CA TYR A 109 3.17 8.41 0.40
C TYR A 109 3.49 7.57 1.63
N PRO A 110 3.88 6.29 1.49
CA PRO A 110 4.33 5.50 2.63
C PRO A 110 5.48 6.20 3.37
N MET A 111 5.46 6.16 4.70
CA MET A 111 6.51 6.73 5.54
C MET A 111 7.89 6.17 5.15
N PRO A 112 8.89 7.02 4.82
CA PRO A 112 10.27 6.58 4.63
C PRO A 112 10.84 5.95 5.90
N SER A 113 11.64 4.90 5.76
CA SER A 113 12.12 4.10 6.91
C SER A 113 13.20 4.79 7.75
N ASP A 114 13.77 5.88 7.25
CA ASP A 114 14.73 6.75 7.93
C ASP A 114 14.05 7.87 8.73
N VAL A 115 12.72 8.00 8.65
CA VAL A 115 11.94 8.82 9.57
C VAL A 115 11.70 8.08 10.88
N VAL A 116 11.93 8.76 11.99
CA VAL A 116 11.77 8.24 13.35
C VAL A 116 10.96 9.19 14.21
N GLU A 117 10.34 8.66 15.26
CA GLU A 117 9.67 9.45 16.30
C GLU A 117 10.56 9.60 17.54
N VAL A 118 10.56 10.79 18.14
CA VAL A 118 11.24 11.05 19.40
C VAL A 118 10.29 10.74 20.56
N LYS A 119 10.61 9.69 21.32
CA LYS A 119 9.74 9.19 22.39
C LYS A 119 9.58 10.20 23.53
N GLY A 120 8.36 10.28 24.06
CA GLY A 120 8.04 11.12 25.21
C GLY A 120 7.71 12.57 24.88
N THR A 121 7.67 12.93 23.59
CA THR A 121 7.32 14.28 23.13
C THR A 121 5.80 14.44 22.96
N LYS A 122 5.27 15.61 23.34
CA LYS A 122 3.89 16.02 23.10
C LYS A 122 3.87 17.49 22.66
N PRO A 123 3.48 17.82 21.41
CA PRO A 123 3.09 16.90 20.34
C PRO A 123 4.23 15.97 19.92
N VAL A 124 3.90 14.88 19.21
CA VAL A 124 4.89 13.93 18.68
C VAL A 124 5.85 14.68 17.76
N GLN A 125 7.15 14.50 17.99
CA GLN A 125 8.21 15.05 17.15
C GLN A 125 8.79 13.97 16.26
N HIS A 126 8.98 14.31 14.99
CA HIS A 126 9.63 13.44 14.01
C HIS A 126 11.05 13.94 13.73
N ALA A 127 11.98 13.02 13.53
CA ALA A 127 13.34 13.32 13.08
C ALA A 127 13.69 12.44 11.88
N LEU A 128 14.69 12.88 11.12
CA LEU A 128 15.22 12.16 9.97
C LEU A 128 16.63 11.66 10.32
N LEU A 129 16.85 10.35 10.21
CA LEU A 129 18.18 9.78 10.34
C LEU A 129 18.99 10.11 9.09
N LYS A 130 20.22 10.58 9.27
CA LYS A 130 21.09 10.98 8.17
C LYS A 130 22.33 10.10 8.10
N PRO A 131 22.89 9.85 6.90
CA PRO A 131 24.19 9.21 6.77
C PRO A 131 25.24 9.95 7.61
N ALA A 132 25.83 9.26 8.58
CA ALA A 132 26.88 9.81 9.42
C ALA A 132 28.25 9.68 8.74
N ASP A 133 28.98 10.78 8.66
CA ASP A 133 30.38 10.78 8.23
C ASP A 133 31.29 10.23 9.34
N GLU A 134 31.01 10.59 10.59
CA GLU A 134 31.67 10.08 11.78
C GLU A 134 30.68 9.30 12.63
N PHE A 135 31.02 8.05 12.96
CA PHE A 135 30.18 7.18 13.77
C PHE A 135 30.96 6.71 15.00
N PRO A 136 30.47 6.94 16.24
CA PRO A 136 31.26 6.75 17.46
C PRO A 136 31.46 5.28 17.87
N VAL A 137 31.13 4.33 16.99
CA VAL A 137 31.27 2.90 17.24
C VAL A 137 31.89 2.20 16.02
N GLN A 138 32.67 1.15 16.27
CA GLN A 138 33.21 0.30 15.22
C GLN A 138 32.09 -0.56 14.61
N THR A 139 32.14 -0.74 13.30
CA THR A 139 31.13 -1.46 12.55
C THR A 139 31.75 -2.29 11.44
N ASN A 140 31.09 -3.39 11.09
CA ASN A 140 31.44 -4.28 9.99
C ASN A 140 30.64 -3.97 8.70
N LEU A 141 30.10 -2.75 8.56
CA LEU A 141 29.42 -2.36 7.33
C LEU A 141 30.36 -2.48 6.12
N PRO A 142 29.87 -3.01 4.97
CA PRO A 142 30.61 -3.00 3.72
C PRO A 142 31.10 -1.60 3.32
N PRO A 143 32.26 -1.50 2.62
CA PRO A 143 32.75 -0.24 2.09
C PRO A 143 31.69 0.48 1.22
N GLY A 144 31.57 1.80 1.40
CA GLY A 144 30.62 2.64 0.66
C GLY A 144 29.24 2.80 1.32
N LEU A 145 28.97 2.07 2.41
CA LEU A 145 27.77 2.27 3.22
C LEU A 145 28.06 3.14 4.45
N ARG A 146 27.09 3.98 4.81
CA ARG A 146 27.12 4.82 6.01
C ARG A 146 25.94 4.47 6.92
N HIS A 147 26.17 4.53 8.23
CA HIS A 147 25.09 4.39 9.20
C HIS A 147 24.15 5.59 9.13
N LEU A 148 22.86 5.33 9.24
CA LEU A 148 21.87 6.39 9.45
C LEU A 148 21.84 6.70 10.95
N TRP A 149 22.07 7.96 11.30
CA TRP A 149 22.23 8.40 12.68
C TRP A 149 21.56 9.75 12.92
N LEU A 150 21.16 9.97 14.17
CA LEU A 150 20.83 11.27 14.72
C LEU A 150 21.75 11.52 15.91
N ALA A 151 22.63 12.50 15.80
CA ALA A 151 23.62 12.83 16.83
C ALA A 151 22.99 13.61 18.00
N LYS A 152 21.93 13.06 18.62
CA LYS A 152 21.24 13.59 19.79
C LYS A 152 21.01 12.45 20.79
N ASP A 153 21.19 12.72 22.07
CA ASP A 153 20.89 11.78 23.15
C ASP A 153 19.39 11.77 23.45
N VAL A 154 18.62 11.17 22.52
CA VAL A 154 17.16 11.05 22.61
C VAL A 154 16.74 9.63 22.26
N HIS A 155 15.64 9.17 22.86
CA HIS A 155 15.10 7.86 22.55
C HIS A 155 14.24 7.91 21.29
N LEU A 156 14.58 7.06 20.32
CA LEU A 156 13.94 7.02 19.00
C LEU A 156 13.12 5.73 18.84
N GLU A 157 11.96 5.84 18.19
CA GLU A 157 11.14 4.71 17.78
C GLU A 157 10.87 4.77 16.28
N ALA A 158 10.80 3.60 15.64
CA ALA A 158 10.42 3.51 14.23
C ALA A 158 8.95 3.92 14.06
N VAL A 159 8.66 4.73 13.05
CA VAL A 159 7.29 5.16 12.74
C VAL A 159 6.79 4.51 11.46
N THR A 160 5.53 4.07 11.49
CA THR A 160 4.81 3.63 10.30
C THR A 160 3.64 4.56 10.05
N GLY A 161 3.37 4.88 8.78
CA GLY A 161 2.29 5.78 8.43
C GLY A 161 2.43 6.28 7.00
N TRP A 162 1.89 7.47 6.78
CA TRP A 162 1.87 8.13 5.50
C TRP A 162 2.30 9.59 5.61
N LEU A 163 2.96 10.09 4.58
CA LEU A 163 3.20 11.52 4.37
C LEU A 163 2.16 12.07 3.41
N THR A 164 1.70 13.30 3.67
CA THR A 164 0.97 14.08 2.67
C THR A 164 1.90 14.56 1.56
N GLU A 165 1.37 15.18 0.51
CA GLU A 165 2.20 15.78 -0.54
C GLU A 165 3.16 16.83 0.03
N LYS A 166 2.70 17.65 0.98
CA LYS A 166 3.55 18.63 1.67
C LYS A 166 4.65 17.97 2.50
N GLY A 167 4.31 16.91 3.24
CA GLY A 167 5.28 16.14 4.02
C GLY A 167 6.33 15.47 3.12
N MET A 168 5.91 14.84 2.03
CA MET A 168 6.85 14.24 1.08
C MET A 168 7.73 15.29 0.39
N GLN A 169 7.18 16.44 0.00
CA GLN A 169 7.97 17.53 -0.56
C GLN A 169 9.05 18.00 0.44
N ARG A 170 8.66 18.20 1.71
CA ARG A 170 9.60 18.56 2.78
C ARG A 170 10.73 17.53 2.95
N TYR A 171 10.37 16.26 2.93
CA TYR A 171 11.33 15.16 3.02
C TYR A 171 12.35 15.19 1.86
N LEU A 172 11.88 15.42 0.63
CA LEU A 172 12.74 15.47 -0.55
C LEU A 172 13.64 16.72 -0.57
N ASP A 173 13.13 17.85 -0.10
CA ASP A 173 13.86 19.12 -0.05
C ASP A 173 14.84 19.21 1.14
N ASP A 174 14.76 18.27 2.07
CA ASP A 174 15.49 18.29 3.35
C ASP A 174 15.25 19.57 4.18
N ASP A 175 14.02 20.09 4.12
CA ASP A 175 13.65 21.37 4.72
C ASP A 175 12.95 21.16 6.08
N ALA A 176 13.71 20.87 7.14
CA ALA A 176 13.14 20.64 8.46
C ALA A 176 12.23 21.79 8.91
N HIS A 177 11.01 21.47 9.38
CA HIS A 177 10.04 22.47 9.82
C HIS A 177 10.54 23.34 10.98
N SER A 178 11.25 22.73 11.94
CA SER A 178 11.89 23.42 13.06
C SER A 178 13.11 22.66 13.57
N SER A 179 13.78 23.21 14.59
CA SER A 179 14.90 22.53 15.29
C SER A 179 14.49 21.24 15.99
N ASP A 180 13.19 21.11 16.29
CA ASP A 180 12.64 20.09 17.17
C ASP A 180 11.88 19.01 16.41
N SER A 181 11.25 19.36 15.28
CA SER A 181 10.51 18.41 14.44
C SER A 181 10.80 18.66 12.97
N PHE A 182 11.06 17.57 12.25
CA PHE A 182 11.28 17.61 10.82
C PHE A 182 10.00 17.95 10.07
N PHE A 183 8.85 17.38 10.45
CA PHE A 183 7.56 17.64 9.82
C PHE A 183 6.70 18.63 10.60
N ALA A 184 5.87 19.38 9.88
CA ALA A 184 4.85 20.25 10.44
C ALA A 184 3.57 19.46 10.79
N ALA A 185 2.70 20.09 11.60
CA ALA A 185 1.41 19.51 11.94
C ALA A 185 0.56 19.24 10.67
N GLY A 186 0.03 18.02 10.55
CA GLY A 186 -0.79 17.59 9.40
C GLY A 186 0.01 17.12 8.18
N GLU A 187 1.34 17.11 8.21
CA GLU A 187 2.17 16.55 7.14
C GLU A 187 2.41 15.04 7.28
N VAL A 188 2.19 14.51 8.48
CA VAL A 188 2.33 13.09 8.84
C VAL A 188 0.98 12.54 9.28
N ILE A 189 0.65 11.34 8.80
CA ILE A 189 -0.52 10.54 9.19
C ILE A 189 0.01 9.24 9.78
N ALA A 190 0.04 9.14 11.11
CA ALA A 190 0.58 7.99 11.82
C ALA A 190 -0.32 7.57 13.00
N GLY A 191 -0.07 6.38 13.55
CA GLY A 191 -0.83 5.84 14.68
C GLY A 191 -2.33 5.78 14.41
N ASN A 192 -3.13 6.31 15.34
CA ASN A 192 -4.60 6.25 15.27
C ASN A 192 -5.18 7.01 14.06
N GLN A 193 -4.48 8.04 13.56
CA GLN A 193 -4.95 8.82 12.41
C GLN A 193 -5.11 7.97 11.15
N ILE A 194 -4.32 6.88 11.00
CA ILE A 194 -4.44 5.96 9.86
C ILE A 194 -5.87 5.39 9.76
N GLY A 195 -6.46 5.03 10.90
CA GLY A 195 -7.84 4.53 10.99
C GLY A 195 -8.91 5.56 10.64
N GLU A 196 -8.60 6.83 10.90
CA GLU A 196 -9.52 7.96 10.69
C GLU A 196 -9.52 8.40 9.22
N VAL A 197 -8.36 8.40 8.56
CA VAL A 197 -8.20 9.05 7.25
C VAL A 197 -7.74 8.15 6.11
N ILE A 198 -7.27 6.92 6.36
CA ILE A 198 -6.80 6.02 5.30
C ILE A 198 -7.65 4.74 5.23
N PHE A 199 -7.63 3.93 6.28
CA PHE A 199 -8.37 2.67 6.31
C PHE A 199 -8.58 2.14 7.71
N THR A 200 -9.70 1.45 7.92
CA THR A 200 -9.92 0.60 9.09
C THR A 200 -9.83 -0.87 8.73
N ARG A 201 -9.50 -1.72 9.70
CA ARG A 201 -9.58 -3.17 9.57
C ARG A 201 -10.96 -3.65 9.99
N GLU A 202 -11.59 -4.49 9.17
CA GLU A 202 -12.91 -5.06 9.43
C GLU A 202 -12.83 -6.59 9.39
N GLU A 203 -13.01 -7.24 10.55
CA GLU A 203 -13.05 -8.70 10.64
C GLU A 203 -14.44 -9.22 10.26
N ARG A 204 -14.48 -10.22 9.38
CA ARG A 204 -15.70 -11.00 9.09
C ARG A 204 -15.42 -12.48 9.22
N THR A 205 -16.27 -13.18 9.97
CA THR A 205 -16.22 -14.64 10.13
C THR A 205 -17.24 -15.31 9.21
N GLY A 206 -16.82 -16.34 8.49
CA GLY A 206 -17.64 -17.15 7.61
C GLY A 206 -17.61 -18.63 7.99
N ILE A 207 -18.65 -19.36 7.55
CA ILE A 207 -18.80 -20.80 7.75
C ILE A 207 -19.16 -21.47 6.43
N ALA A 208 -18.58 -22.64 6.16
CA ALA A 208 -19.08 -23.49 5.08
C ALA A 208 -20.30 -24.29 5.54
N ARG A 209 -21.31 -24.38 4.67
CA ARG A 209 -22.57 -25.09 4.97
C ARG A 209 -22.71 -26.35 4.14
N ASP A 210 -23.21 -27.40 4.76
CA ASP A 210 -23.81 -28.52 4.06
C ASP A 210 -25.20 -28.11 3.59
N ARG A 211 -25.38 -27.96 2.27
CA ARG A 211 -26.64 -27.51 1.69
C ARG A 211 -27.78 -28.51 1.88
N ALA A 212 -27.49 -29.81 1.88
CA ALA A 212 -28.49 -30.86 2.02
C ALA A 212 -29.00 -30.93 3.46
N ARG A 213 -28.08 -30.88 4.43
CA ARG A 213 -28.40 -30.96 5.87
C ARG A 213 -28.74 -29.60 6.50
N ARG A 214 -28.54 -28.51 5.77
CA ARG A 214 -28.64 -27.11 6.24
C ARG A 214 -27.77 -26.80 7.46
N SER A 215 -26.79 -27.64 7.75
CA SER A 215 -25.88 -27.55 8.91
C SER A 215 -24.52 -26.97 8.51
N VAL A 216 -23.67 -26.67 9.51
CA VAL A 216 -22.27 -26.30 9.30
C VAL A 216 -21.47 -27.55 8.90
N ARG A 217 -20.47 -27.37 8.03
CA ARG A 217 -19.45 -28.39 7.81
C ARG A 217 -18.36 -28.24 8.86
N GLU A 218 -18.12 -29.30 9.63
CA GLU A 218 -17.09 -29.32 10.66
C GLU A 218 -15.71 -28.95 10.08
N GLY A 219 -14.92 -28.19 10.84
CA GLY A 219 -13.58 -27.73 10.44
C GLY A 219 -13.54 -26.58 9.42
N LEU A 220 -14.68 -26.09 8.92
CA LEU A 220 -14.75 -25.03 7.89
C LEU A 220 -15.28 -23.69 8.42
N LEU A 221 -14.75 -23.26 9.56
CA LEU A 221 -14.85 -21.90 10.07
C LEU A 221 -13.65 -21.08 9.57
N TYR A 222 -13.86 -19.83 9.15
CA TYR A 222 -12.76 -18.93 8.77
C TYR A 222 -13.07 -17.49 9.15
N SER A 223 -12.05 -16.71 9.47
CA SER A 223 -12.07 -15.27 9.68
C SER A 223 -11.20 -14.59 8.64
N VAL A 224 -11.65 -13.44 8.16
CA VAL A 224 -10.89 -12.59 7.24
C VAL A 224 -10.93 -11.17 7.76
N GLU A 225 -9.76 -10.55 7.87
CA GLU A 225 -9.61 -9.14 8.20
C GLU A 225 -9.41 -8.33 6.91
N TYR A 226 -10.49 -7.66 6.50
CA TYR A 226 -10.54 -6.81 5.32
C TYR A 226 -10.08 -5.38 5.65
N LEU A 227 -9.86 -4.59 4.61
CA LEU A 227 -9.62 -3.15 4.69
C LEU A 227 -10.85 -2.39 4.21
N ARG A 228 -11.35 -1.45 5.02
CA ARG A 228 -12.31 -0.44 4.60
C ARG A 228 -11.57 0.87 4.42
N LEU A 229 -11.36 1.30 3.17
CA LEU A 229 -10.73 2.60 2.90
C LEU A 229 -11.69 3.74 3.31
N ARG A 230 -11.11 4.87 3.71
CA ARG A 230 -11.80 6.10 4.11
C ARG A 230 -11.74 7.14 3.00
#